data_AF-A0A212K043-F1
#
_entry.id   AF-A0A212K043-F1
#
_cell.length_a   1.000
_cell.length_b   1.000
_cell.length_c   1.000
_cell.angle_alpha   90.00
_cell.angle_beta   90.00
_cell.angle_gamma   90.00
#
_symmetry.space_group_name_H-M   'P 1'
#
loop_
_entity.id
_entity.type
_entity.pdbx_description
1 polymer ?
#
loop_
_entity_poly.entity_id
_entity_poly.type
_entity_poly.pdbx_seq_one_letter_code
_entity_poly.pdbx_strand_id
1 'polypeptide(L)'
;MKIKNAFKVLPVCGLALVIGFSACNSSKKNVQGEENTAAIADTMKLNLDFASVDTMTIIYIDNDELKVPIGDTDKVRVGEMLSRLVNDTAWNNSGIMVKMVAPDYMITMHYKGKTQDDNSWVSIWKELGKAKLDNKWYLLPDPKDEVFILLDSLKE
;
A
#
# COMPACT_ATOMS: atom_id res chain seq x y z
N MET A 1 32.43 12.04 83.03
CA MET A 1 32.13 13.35 83.64
C MET A 1 31.04 14.04 82.81
N LYS A 2 30.18 14.80 83.47
CA LYS A 2 28.79 15.13 83.13
C LYS A 2 28.63 16.46 82.34
N ILE A 3 27.75 16.41 81.34
CA ILE A 3 26.73 17.40 80.87
C ILE A 3 27.20 18.72 80.21
N LYS A 4 26.37 19.14 79.24
CA LYS A 4 25.96 20.51 78.80
C LYS A 4 26.55 20.86 77.45
N ASN A 5 25.87 21.39 76.44
CA ASN A 5 24.59 22.07 76.20
C ASN A 5 24.59 22.26 74.65
N ALA A 6 23.57 22.63 73.87
CA ALA A 6 22.15 22.89 74.01
C ALA A 6 21.65 23.02 72.56
N PHE A 7 20.41 22.61 72.35
CA PHE A 7 19.54 23.01 71.25
C PHE A 7 19.71 24.48 70.86
N LYS A 8 19.88 24.76 69.57
CA LYS A 8 19.31 25.94 68.93
C LYS A 8 18.75 25.55 67.56
N VAL A 9 17.43 25.52 67.54
CA VAL A 9 16.58 25.48 66.35
C VAL A 9 16.67 26.86 65.69
N LEU A 10 16.82 26.90 64.37
CA LEU A 10 16.23 27.97 63.55
C LEU A 10 16.03 27.45 62.12
N PRO A 11 14.78 27.44 61.61
CA PRO A 11 14.41 26.97 60.29
C PRO A 11 14.37 28.13 59.31
N VAL A 12 14.82 27.92 58.07
CA VAL A 12 14.30 28.70 56.92
C VAL A 12 14.27 27.79 55.70
N CYS A 13 13.05 27.51 55.23
CA CYS A 13 12.74 26.93 53.94
C CYS A 13 13.47 27.68 52.82
N GLY A 14 14.37 26.98 52.14
CA GLY A 14 15.11 27.50 50.99
C GLY A 14 14.77 26.70 49.73
N LEU A 15 13.64 27.08 49.13
CA LEU A 15 13.37 27.15 47.69
C LEU A 15 13.87 25.98 46.79
N ALA A 16 12.90 25.25 46.27
CA ALA A 16 13.03 24.21 45.26
C ALA A 16 13.87 24.65 44.04
N LEU A 17 14.84 23.81 43.70
CA LEU A 17 15.59 23.85 42.45
C LEU A 17 14.64 23.70 41.27
N VAL A 18 14.48 24.79 40.50
CA VAL A 18 13.87 24.76 39.16
C VAL A 18 14.87 24.07 38.24
N ILE A 19 14.64 22.79 37.96
CA ILE A 19 15.29 22.10 36.86
C ILE A 19 14.59 22.62 35.60
N GLY A 20 15.25 23.53 34.89
CA GLY A 20 14.82 23.96 33.57
C GLY A 20 14.76 22.75 32.65
N PHE A 21 13.55 22.30 32.33
CA PHE A 21 13.32 21.47 31.17
C PHE A 21 13.66 22.33 29.94
N SER A 22 14.85 22.13 29.39
CA SER A 22 15.13 22.46 27.99
C SER A 22 14.24 21.57 27.13
N ALA A 23 12.96 21.95 27.01
CA ALA A 23 12.13 21.52 25.91
C ALA A 23 12.76 22.12 24.65
N CYS A 24 13.52 21.29 23.92
CA CYS A 24 13.78 21.54 22.51
C CYS A 24 12.42 21.60 21.82
N ASN A 25 11.91 22.82 21.71
CA ASN A 25 10.80 23.17 20.85
C ASN A 25 11.32 23.06 19.43
N SER A 26 11.40 21.83 18.90
CA SER A 26 11.51 21.61 17.46
C SER A 26 10.17 22.03 16.86
N SER A 27 10.00 23.34 16.69
CA SER A 27 9.02 23.90 15.78
C SER A 27 9.25 23.21 14.44
N LYS A 28 8.42 22.21 14.14
CA LYS A 28 8.28 21.66 12.80
C LYS A 28 7.84 22.83 11.94
N LYS A 29 8.82 23.45 11.28
CA LYS A 29 8.58 24.39 10.21
C LYS A 29 7.88 23.57 9.14
N ASN A 30 6.55 23.73 9.05
CA ASN A 30 5.81 23.30 7.87
C ASN A 30 6.42 24.08 6.71
N VAL A 31 7.33 23.42 6.00
CA VAL A 31 7.68 23.83 4.65
C VAL A 31 6.44 23.51 3.85
N GLN A 32 5.55 24.49 3.75
CA GLN A 32 4.51 24.55 2.75
C GLN A 32 5.25 24.71 1.43
N GLY A 33 5.72 23.58 0.89
CA GLY A 33 6.21 23.51 -0.47
C GLY A 33 5.03 23.80 -1.38
N GLU A 34 5.20 24.76 -2.27
CA GLU A 34 4.28 25.03 -3.36
C GLU A 34 3.98 23.71 -4.10
N GLU A 35 2.76 23.20 -3.96
CA GLU A 35 2.22 22.14 -4.82
C GLU A 35 1.92 22.77 -6.20
N ASN A 36 2.97 23.02 -6.96
CA ASN A 36 2.91 23.18 -8.41
C ASN A 36 3.72 22.08 -9.09
N THR A 37 3.66 20.86 -8.58
CA THR A 37 3.87 19.70 -9.43
C THR A 37 2.54 19.41 -10.10
N ALA A 38 2.36 19.91 -11.32
CA ALA A 38 1.50 19.23 -12.27
C ALA A 38 1.96 17.77 -12.24
N ALA A 39 1.20 16.91 -11.55
CA ALA A 39 1.52 15.50 -11.47
C ALA A 39 1.52 15.02 -12.91
N ILE A 40 2.71 14.80 -13.47
CA ILE A 40 2.85 14.22 -14.79
C ILE A 40 2.19 12.86 -14.64
N ALA A 41 1.00 12.72 -15.20
CA ALA A 41 0.29 11.45 -15.24
C ALA A 41 1.20 10.51 -16.01
N ASP A 42 1.86 9.62 -15.28
CA ASP A 42 2.71 8.61 -15.87
C ASP A 42 1.85 7.77 -16.80
N THR A 43 2.30 7.59 -18.04
CA THR A 43 1.59 6.81 -19.05
C THR A 43 2.18 5.42 -19.22
N MET A 44 3.20 5.06 -18.42
CA MET A 44 3.83 3.74 -18.49
C MET A 44 2.81 2.67 -18.13
N LYS A 45 2.51 1.82 -19.10
CA LYS A 45 1.57 0.71 -18.93
C LYS A 45 2.27 -0.49 -18.31
N LEU A 46 1.46 -1.35 -17.70
CA LEU A 46 1.91 -2.67 -17.28
C LEU A 46 2.47 -3.45 -18.48
N ASN A 47 3.70 -3.94 -18.35
CA ASN A 47 4.36 -4.73 -19.38
C ASN A 47 4.48 -6.19 -18.93
N LEU A 48 3.51 -7.00 -19.33
CA LEU A 48 3.52 -8.45 -19.16
C LEU A 48 3.38 -9.13 -20.52
N ASP A 49 4.08 -10.24 -20.69
CA ASP A 49 3.95 -11.08 -21.87
C ASP A 49 2.70 -11.96 -21.78
N PHE A 50 1.53 -11.36 -22.05
CA PHE A 50 0.26 -12.07 -22.04
C PHE A 50 0.17 -13.19 -23.10
N ALA A 51 0.96 -13.11 -24.18
CA ALA A 51 0.97 -14.13 -25.22
C ALA A 51 1.62 -15.44 -24.75
N SER A 52 2.53 -15.36 -23.78
CA SER A 52 3.19 -16.52 -23.17
C SER A 52 2.43 -17.09 -21.95
N VAL A 53 1.31 -16.49 -21.55
CA VAL A 53 0.49 -16.99 -20.44
C VAL A 53 -0.28 -18.24 -20.90
N ASP A 54 0.02 -19.35 -20.24
CA ASP A 54 -0.61 -20.64 -20.48
C ASP A 54 -1.97 -20.69 -19.78
N THR A 55 -1.96 -20.54 -18.46
CA THR A 55 -3.18 -20.57 -17.63
C THR A 55 -3.29 -19.31 -16.77
N MET A 56 -4.53 -18.92 -16.49
CA MET A 56 -4.84 -17.81 -15.60
C MET A 56 -5.91 -18.25 -14.60
N THR A 57 -5.75 -17.91 -13.32
CA THR A 57 -6.72 -18.21 -12.25
C THR A 57 -7.01 -16.94 -11.48
N ILE A 58 -8.29 -16.65 -11.27
CA ILE A 58 -8.73 -15.60 -10.34
C ILE A 58 -9.04 -16.21 -8.98
N ILE A 59 -8.62 -15.54 -7.92
CA ILE A 59 -8.89 -15.87 -6.54
C ILE A 59 -9.70 -14.71 -5.94
N TYR A 60 -10.90 -15.01 -5.44
CA TYR A 60 -11.75 -14.05 -4.75
C TYR A 60 -11.49 -14.13 -3.26
N ILE A 61 -10.85 -13.11 -2.69
CA ILE A 61 -10.37 -13.19 -1.30
C ILE A 61 -11.51 -13.04 -0.29
N ASP A 62 -12.52 -12.23 -0.60
CA ASP A 62 -13.68 -12.02 0.27
C ASP A 62 -14.66 -13.21 0.29
N ASN A 63 -14.45 -14.23 -0.54
CA ASN A 63 -15.35 -15.39 -0.67
C ASN A 63 -14.61 -16.71 -0.40
N ASP A 64 -14.08 -16.86 0.82
CA ASP A 64 -13.32 -18.03 1.27
C ASP A 64 -12.18 -18.46 0.32
N GLU A 65 -11.53 -17.49 -0.32
CA GLU A 65 -10.47 -17.71 -1.32
C GLU A 65 -10.93 -18.60 -2.51
N LEU A 66 -12.17 -18.46 -2.97
CA LEU A 66 -12.68 -19.15 -4.16
C LEU A 66 -11.73 -18.95 -5.34
N LYS A 67 -11.21 -20.07 -5.88
CA LYS A 67 -10.30 -20.09 -7.03
C LYS A 67 -11.06 -20.53 -8.27
N VAL A 68 -11.06 -19.71 -9.31
CA VAL A 68 -11.72 -20.01 -10.58
C VAL A 68 -10.70 -19.96 -11.72
N PRO A 69 -10.47 -21.07 -12.44
CA PRO A 69 -9.72 -21.06 -13.69
C PRO A 69 -10.42 -20.19 -14.72
N ILE A 70 -9.68 -19.29 -15.37
CA ILE A 70 -10.23 -18.41 -16.40
C ILE A 70 -10.10 -19.11 -17.75
N GLY A 71 -11.24 -19.30 -18.43
CA GLY A 71 -11.29 -19.91 -19.77
C GLY A 71 -10.58 -19.06 -20.84
N ASP A 72 -10.22 -19.66 -21.97
CA ASP A 72 -9.37 -19.01 -22.98
C ASP A 72 -9.94 -17.69 -23.53
N THR A 73 -11.25 -17.60 -23.75
CA THR A 73 -11.91 -16.37 -24.22
C THR A 73 -11.77 -15.24 -23.19
N ASP A 74 -12.06 -15.52 -21.92
CA ASP A 74 -11.97 -14.52 -20.86
C ASP A 74 -10.53 -14.21 -20.48
N LYS A 75 -9.59 -15.15 -20.67
CA LYS A 75 -8.15 -14.92 -20.50
C LYS A 75 -7.66 -13.79 -21.40
N VAL A 76 -8.14 -13.72 -22.64
CA VAL A 76 -7.83 -12.62 -23.56
C VAL A 76 -8.40 -11.30 -23.02
N ARG A 77 -9.67 -11.27 -22.62
CA ARG A 77 -10.33 -10.06 -22.09
C ARG A 77 -9.66 -9.53 -20.82
N VAL A 78 -9.27 -10.43 -19.92
CA VAL A 78 -8.55 -10.09 -18.70
C VAL A 78 -7.13 -9.61 -19.02
N GLY A 79 -6.43 -10.26 -19.95
CA GLY A 79 -5.12 -9.79 -20.42
C GLY A 79 -5.18 -8.39 -21.02
N GLU A 80 -6.18 -8.11 -21.87
CA GLU A 80 -6.43 -6.77 -22.42
C GLU A 80 -6.72 -5.75 -21.33
N MET A 81 -7.54 -6.09 -20.33
CA MET A 81 -7.78 -5.24 -19.16
C MET A 81 -6.48 -4.94 -18.41
N LEU A 82 -5.70 -5.98 -18.08
CA LEU A 82 -4.43 -5.85 -17.38
C LEU A 82 -3.40 -5.02 -18.16
N SER A 83 -3.37 -5.12 -19.49
CA SER A 83 -2.49 -4.31 -20.34
C SER A 83 -2.78 -2.81 -20.31
N ARG A 84 -3.98 -2.41 -19.84
CA ARG A 84 -4.39 -1.00 -19.72
C ARG A 84 -4.06 -0.40 -18.35
N LEU A 85 -3.53 -1.19 -17.40
CA LEU A 85 -3.07 -0.69 -16.12
C LEU A 85 -1.93 0.31 -16.34
N VAL A 86 -1.94 1.39 -15.57
CA VAL A 86 -0.96 2.49 -15.69
C VAL A 86 -0.19 2.62 -14.39
N ASN A 87 1.14 2.76 -14.46
CA ASN A 87 1.99 2.90 -13.28
C ASN A 87 1.57 4.10 -12.41
N ASP A 88 1.30 3.86 -11.14
CA ASP A 88 0.94 4.92 -10.20
C ASP A 88 2.21 5.53 -9.59
N THR A 89 2.84 6.42 -10.35
CA THR A 89 4.07 7.11 -9.91
C THR A 89 3.87 7.88 -8.60
N ALA A 90 2.69 8.45 -8.36
CA ALA A 90 2.40 9.14 -7.11
C ALA A 90 2.48 8.17 -5.93
N TRP A 91 1.81 7.02 -5.99
CA TRP A 91 1.84 6.03 -4.92
C TRP A 91 3.19 5.34 -4.79
N ASN A 92 3.85 5.03 -5.90
CA ASN A 92 5.14 4.35 -5.89
C ASN A 92 6.29 5.21 -5.34
N ASN A 93 6.18 6.55 -5.37
CA ASN A 93 7.24 7.46 -4.94
C ASN A 93 6.94 8.23 -3.64
N SER A 94 5.71 8.18 -3.13
CA SER A 94 5.25 9.08 -2.04
C SER A 94 5.58 8.60 -0.62
N GLY A 95 6.18 7.40 -0.45
CA GLY A 95 6.45 6.84 0.88
C GLY A 95 5.17 6.65 1.73
N ILE A 96 3.99 6.66 1.10
CA ILE A 96 2.70 6.55 1.78
C ILE A 96 2.61 5.17 2.46
N MET A 97 2.37 5.18 3.77
CA MET A 97 1.96 3.99 4.50
C MET A 97 0.45 3.79 4.34
N VAL A 98 0.08 2.86 3.47
CA VAL A 98 -1.31 2.43 3.30
C VAL A 98 -1.60 1.34 4.32
N LYS A 99 -2.71 1.44 5.05
CA LYS A 99 -3.23 0.32 5.83
C LYS A 99 -3.64 -0.76 4.82
N MET A 100 -2.81 -1.79 4.70
CA MET A 100 -3.09 -2.90 3.78
C MET A 100 -4.27 -3.70 4.31
N VAL A 101 -5.38 -3.65 3.57
CA VAL A 101 -6.44 -4.66 3.63
C VAL A 101 -6.14 -5.73 2.59
N ALA A 102 -6.76 -6.90 2.72
CA ALA A 102 -6.68 -7.92 1.69
C ALA A 102 -7.20 -7.38 0.35
N PRO A 103 -6.64 -7.78 -0.81
CA PRO A 103 -7.20 -7.40 -2.10
C PRO A 103 -8.53 -8.11 -2.33
N ASP A 104 -9.46 -7.50 -3.06
CA ASP A 104 -10.72 -8.15 -3.45
C ASP A 104 -10.46 -9.32 -4.42
N TYR A 105 -9.48 -9.14 -5.31
CA TYR A 105 -9.11 -10.13 -6.33
C TYR A 105 -7.60 -10.36 -6.37
N MET A 106 -7.20 -11.60 -6.62
CA MET A 106 -5.85 -11.96 -7.02
C MET A 106 -5.88 -12.76 -8.32
N ILE A 107 -5.22 -12.26 -9.36
CA ILE A 107 -5.07 -12.95 -10.64
C ILE A 107 -3.68 -13.55 -10.69
N THR A 108 -3.60 -14.86 -10.86
CA THR A 108 -2.35 -15.60 -11.01
C THR A 108 -2.20 -16.03 -12.46
N MET A 109 -1.03 -15.78 -13.05
CA MET A 109 -0.68 -16.10 -14.42
C MET A 109 0.49 -17.08 -14.43
N HIS A 110 0.30 -18.24 -15.04
CA HIS A 110 1.33 -19.24 -15.25
C HIS A 110 1.78 -19.24 -16.70
N TYR A 111 3.09 -19.21 -16.92
CA TYR A 111 3.69 -19.06 -18.24
C TYR A 111 4.04 -20.41 -18.87
N LYS A 112 3.93 -20.50 -20.18
CA LYS A 112 4.18 -21.73 -20.93
C LYS A 112 5.62 -22.21 -20.75
N GLY A 113 5.77 -23.46 -20.32
CA GLY A 113 7.09 -24.08 -20.12
C GLY A 113 7.89 -23.49 -18.96
N LYS A 114 7.25 -22.71 -18.08
CA LYS A 114 7.84 -22.15 -16.87
C LYS A 114 7.38 -22.91 -15.63
N THR A 115 8.06 -22.72 -14.50
CA THR A 115 7.62 -23.28 -13.22
C THR A 115 6.66 -22.32 -12.53
N GLN A 116 6.01 -22.79 -11.45
CA GLN A 116 5.12 -21.93 -10.65
C GLN A 116 5.84 -20.76 -9.97
N ASP A 117 7.16 -20.85 -9.78
CA ASP A 117 7.97 -19.76 -9.20
C ASP A 117 8.08 -18.56 -10.15
N ASP A 118 7.86 -18.78 -11.45
CA ASP A 118 7.84 -17.73 -12.48
C ASP A 118 6.44 -17.09 -12.63
N ASN A 119 5.47 -17.47 -11.80
CA ASN A 119 4.11 -16.95 -11.91
C ASN A 119 4.07 -15.45 -11.59
N SER A 120 3.31 -14.71 -12.37
CA SER A 120 3.00 -13.31 -12.08
C SER A 120 1.66 -13.20 -11.37
N TRP A 121 1.62 -12.45 -10.26
CA TRP A 121 0.41 -12.28 -9.43
C TRP A 121 0.00 -10.81 -9.37
N VAL A 122 -1.20 -10.51 -9.86
CA VAL A 122 -1.79 -9.17 -9.78
C VAL A 122 -2.83 -9.16 -8.68
N SER A 123 -2.62 -8.36 -7.64
CA SER A 123 -3.62 -8.10 -6.60
C SER A 123 -4.41 -6.83 -6.94
N ILE A 124 -5.73 -6.84 -6.78
CA ILE A 124 -6.62 -5.73 -7.17
C ILE A 124 -7.51 -5.35 -5.97
N TRP A 125 -7.58 -4.04 -5.68
CA TRP A 125 -8.43 -3.46 -4.64
C TRP A 125 -9.52 -2.58 -5.26
N LYS A 126 -10.79 -2.92 -5.01
CA LYS A 126 -11.97 -2.16 -5.47
C LYS A 126 -11.99 -0.77 -4.87
N GLU A 127 -11.88 -0.67 -3.54
CA GLU A 127 -11.96 0.60 -2.81
C GLU A 127 -10.89 1.60 -3.25
N LEU A 128 -9.72 1.10 -3.64
CA LEU A 128 -8.60 1.94 -4.07
C LEU A 128 -8.62 2.24 -5.57
N GLY A 129 -9.36 1.46 -6.37
CA GLY A 129 -9.30 1.51 -7.82
C GLY A 129 -7.89 1.25 -8.36
N LYS A 130 -7.15 0.34 -7.70
CA LYS A 130 -5.72 0.10 -7.96
C LYS A 130 -5.40 -1.39 -8.00
N ALA A 131 -4.32 -1.70 -8.70
CA ALA A 131 -3.70 -3.01 -8.71
C ALA A 131 -2.26 -2.94 -8.18
N LYS A 132 -1.73 -4.08 -7.74
CA LYS A 132 -0.34 -4.24 -7.35
C LYS A 132 0.25 -5.47 -8.01
N LEU A 133 1.44 -5.32 -8.59
CA LEU A 133 2.25 -6.37 -9.18
C LEU A 133 3.72 -6.06 -8.88
N ASP A 134 4.52 -7.05 -8.49
CA ASP A 134 5.96 -6.93 -8.23
C ASP A 134 6.33 -5.70 -7.36
N ASN A 135 5.55 -5.51 -6.29
CA ASN A 135 5.67 -4.38 -5.36
C ASN A 135 5.47 -2.98 -5.97
N LYS A 136 4.90 -2.88 -7.17
CA LYS A 136 4.52 -1.63 -7.82
C LYS A 136 3.00 -1.49 -7.88
N TRP A 137 2.53 -0.28 -7.60
CA TRP A 137 1.13 0.12 -7.70
C TRP A 137 0.80 0.60 -9.10
N TYR A 138 -0.40 0.24 -9.55
CA TYR A 138 -0.95 0.62 -10.84
C TYR A 138 -2.39 1.13 -10.67
N LEU A 139 -2.77 2.12 -11.47
CA LEU A 139 -4.14 2.57 -11.64
C LEU A 139 -4.90 1.58 -12.52
N LEU A 140 -6.13 1.25 -12.12
CA LEU A 140 -7.05 0.51 -12.98
C LEU A 140 -7.56 1.42 -14.11
N PRO A 141 -7.87 0.87 -15.30
CA PRO A 141 -8.44 1.64 -16.40
C PRO A 141 -9.82 2.17 -16.03
N ASP A 142 -10.14 3.35 -16.58
CA ASP A 142 -11.49 3.90 -16.50
C ASP A 142 -12.37 3.39 -17.67
N PRO A 143 -13.68 3.19 -17.43
CA PRO A 143 -14.34 3.26 -16.13
C PRO A 143 -14.05 2.01 -15.28
N LYS A 144 -13.80 2.22 -13.97
CA LYS A 144 -13.41 1.14 -13.05
C LYS A 144 -14.50 0.07 -12.89
N ASP A 145 -15.77 0.46 -13.01
CA ASP A 145 -16.91 -0.46 -12.92
C ASP A 145 -16.87 -1.54 -14.00
N GLU A 146 -16.38 -1.23 -15.21
CA GLU A 146 -16.22 -2.24 -16.27
C GLU A 146 -15.19 -3.31 -15.89
N VAL A 147 -14.14 -2.93 -15.15
CA VAL A 147 -13.16 -3.88 -14.62
C VAL A 147 -13.83 -4.81 -13.63
N PHE A 148 -14.60 -4.27 -12.68
CA PHE A 148 -15.23 -5.07 -11.64
C PHE A 148 -16.35 -5.96 -12.18
N ILE A 149 -17.15 -5.46 -13.13
CA ILE A 149 -18.15 -6.27 -13.85
C ILE A 149 -17.48 -7.44 -14.58
N LEU A 150 -16.37 -7.18 -15.28
CA LEU A 150 -15.62 -8.24 -15.94
C LEU A 150 -15.15 -9.30 -14.92
N LEU A 151 -14.49 -8.88 -13.84
CA LEU A 151 -13.93 -9.81 -12.86
C LEU A 151 -15.00 -10.57 -12.07
N ASP A 152 -16.10 -9.92 -11.69
CA ASP A 152 -17.21 -10.59 -10.99
C ASP A 152 -17.96 -11.57 -11.90
N SER A 153 -17.99 -11.34 -13.22
CA SER A 153 -18.62 -12.27 -14.17
C SER A 153 -17.89 -13.61 -14.30
N LEU A 154 -16.63 -13.70 -13.86
CA LEU A 154 -15.82 -14.93 -13.91
C LEU A 154 -16.13 -15.88 -12.74
N LYS A 155 -17.14 -15.61 -11.91
CA LYS A 155 -17.57 -16.51 -10.82
C LYS A 155 -18.49 -17.63 -11.29
N GLU A 156 -19.12 -17.45 -12.45
CA GLU A 156 -20.13 -18.33 -13.05
C GLU A 156 -19.50 -19.35 -13.99
#